data_AF-A0A077YVE8-F1
#
_entry.id   AF-A0A077YVE8-F1
#
_cell.length_a   1.000
_cell.length_b   1.000
_cell.length_c   1.000
_cell.angle_alpha   90.00
_cell.angle_beta   90.00
_cell.angle_gamma   90.00
#
_symmetry.space_group_name_H-M   'P 1'
#
loop_
_entity.id
_entity.type
_entity.pdbx_description
1 polymer ?
#
loop_
_entity_poly.entity_id
_entity_poly.type
_entity_poly.pdbx_seq_one_letter_code
_entity_poly.pdbx_strand_id
1 'polypeptide(L)'
;MDTNAGEDLKKSFQHLQAKRLQTQQSVQQADALIQAQEKKLKKLSIIRGEVLCPIPKSNLFLGIGRMYIDTSEKEICRVLDDATELATNTLELLKVRLTNVTCCIVMKSYVKRNRKSFQANEKFFVKPEKKLFLSNIGLLEDAVT
;
A
#
# COMPACT_ATOMS: atom_id res chain seq x y z
N MET A 1 -35.42 13.56 26.41
CA MET A 1 -34.89 12.43 25.62
C MET A 1 -33.97 13.07 24.60
N ASP A 2 -32.66 12.83 24.65
CA ASP A 2 -31.65 13.17 23.60
C ASP A 2 -30.20 13.01 24.10
N THR A 3 -29.96 12.89 25.41
CA THR A 3 -28.60 12.72 25.98
C THR A 3 -27.85 11.50 25.42
N ASN A 4 -28.54 10.37 25.24
CA ASN A 4 -27.91 9.14 24.73
C ASN A 4 -27.42 9.29 23.27
N ALA A 5 -28.20 9.94 22.40
CA ALA A 5 -27.84 10.11 21.00
C ALA A 5 -26.56 10.96 20.82
N GLY A 6 -26.40 12.00 21.65
CA GLY A 6 -25.20 12.82 21.66
C GLY A 6 -23.94 12.06 22.10
N GLU A 7 -24.07 11.21 23.13
CA GLU A 7 -22.98 10.36 23.60
C GLU A 7 -22.59 9.29 22.59
N ASP A 8 -23.57 8.63 21.96
CA ASP A 8 -23.34 7.60 20.95
C ASP A 8 -22.68 8.18 19.70
N LEU A 9 -23.09 9.38 19.28
CA LEU A 9 -22.45 10.10 18.18
C LEU A 9 -21.00 10.45 18.52
N LYS A 10 -20.73 10.92 19.74
CA LYS A 10 -19.38 11.24 20.20
C LYS A 10 -18.48 10.00 20.23
N LYS A 11 -18.97 8.88 20.78
CA LYS A 11 -18.25 7.59 20.79
C LYS A 11 -17.98 7.10 19.37
N SER A 12 -18.97 7.19 18.49
CA SER A 12 -18.82 6.82 17.07
C SER A 12 -17.77 7.67 16.36
N PHE A 13 -17.75 8.98 16.60
CA PHE A 13 -16.75 9.88 16.02
C PHE A 13 -15.33 9.58 16.52
N GLN A 14 -15.17 9.32 17.81
CA GLN A 14 -13.89 8.94 18.40
C GLN A 14 -13.37 7.61 17.82
N HIS A 15 -14.24 6.61 17.70
CA HIS A 15 -13.89 5.34 17.07
C HIS A 15 -13.44 5.53 15.61
N LEU A 16 -14.14 6.39 14.86
CA LEU A 16 -13.83 6.67 13.46
C LEU A 16 -12.53 7.47 13.30
N GLN A 17 -12.24 8.39 14.23
CA GLN A 17 -10.97 9.10 14.30
C GLN A 17 -9.80 8.16 14.59
N ALA A 18 -9.96 7.25 15.55
CA ALA A 18 -8.97 6.22 15.86
C ALA A 18 -8.70 5.32 14.64
N LYS A 19 -9.77 4.84 13.97
CA LYS A 19 -9.66 4.02 12.77
C LYS A 19 -8.95 4.76 11.62
N ARG A 20 -9.26 6.04 11.41
CA ARG A 20 -8.54 6.88 10.42
C ARG A 20 -7.05 6.95 10.73
N LEU A 21 -6.69 7.24 11.97
CA LEU A 21 -5.28 7.37 12.37
C LEU A 21 -4.54 6.04 12.19
N GLN A 22 -5.15 4.93 12.60
CA GLN A 22 -4.59 3.59 12.42
C GLN A 22 -4.35 3.27 10.94
N THR A 23 -5.31 3.57 10.06
CA THR A 23 -5.14 3.39 8.61
C THR A 23 -4.01 4.26 8.07
N GLN A 24 -3.92 5.52 8.49
CA GLN A 24 -2.85 6.44 8.05
C GLN A 24 -1.47 5.93 8.47
N GLN A 25 -1.32 5.47 9.71
CA GLN A 25 -0.07 4.88 10.19
C GLN A 25 0.28 3.61 9.43
N SER A 26 -0.70 2.74 9.16
CA SER A 26 -0.49 1.52 8.38
C SER A 26 -0.02 1.80 6.96
N VAL A 27 -0.56 2.86 6.31
CA VAL A 27 -0.11 3.30 4.99
C VAL A 27 1.33 3.80 5.03
N GLN A 28 1.67 4.65 6.00
CA GLN A 28 3.04 5.16 6.18
C GLN A 28 4.05 4.04 6.44
N GLN A 29 3.66 3.04 7.24
CA GLN A 29 4.49 1.85 7.48
C GLN A 29 4.69 1.03 6.21
N ALA A 30 3.62 0.83 5.42
CA ALA A 30 3.72 0.12 4.14
C ALA A 30 4.64 0.85 3.16
N ASP A 31 4.54 2.19 3.06
CA ASP A 31 5.42 3.00 2.21
C ASP A 31 6.90 2.89 2.65
N ALA A 32 7.17 2.96 3.95
CA ALA A 32 8.51 2.79 4.49
C ALA A 32 9.08 1.40 4.18
N LEU A 33 8.25 0.35 4.29
CA LEU A 33 8.64 -1.02 3.92
C LEU A 33 8.91 -1.16 2.42
N ILE A 34 8.09 -0.54 1.57
CA ILE A 34 8.30 -0.51 0.10
C ILE A 34 9.67 0.11 -0.21
N GLN A 35 9.97 1.29 0.35
CA GLN A 35 11.25 1.97 0.14
C GLN A 35 12.43 1.12 0.65
N ALA A 36 12.25 0.44 1.79
CA ALA A 36 13.27 -0.46 2.33
C ALA A 36 13.54 -1.65 1.40
N GLN A 37 12.49 -2.26 0.82
CA GLN A 37 12.64 -3.35 -0.14
C GLN A 37 13.26 -2.89 -1.46
N GLU A 38 12.87 -1.72 -1.98
CA GLU A 38 13.49 -1.15 -3.19
C GLU A 38 14.98 -0.86 -2.98
N LYS A 39 15.35 -0.34 -1.80
CA LYS A 39 16.76 -0.16 -1.41
C LYS A 39 17.48 -1.50 -1.29
N LYS A 40 16.83 -2.53 -0.76
CA LYS A 40 17.40 -3.88 -0.67
C LYS A 40 17.66 -4.47 -2.05
N LEU A 41 16.71 -4.38 -2.98
CA LEU A 41 16.87 -4.83 -4.36
C LEU A 41 18.03 -4.13 -5.06
N LYS A 42 18.17 -2.81 -4.88
CA LYS A 42 19.32 -2.05 -5.41
C LYS A 42 20.65 -2.52 -4.84
N LYS A 43 20.70 -2.87 -3.55
CA LYS A 43 21.92 -3.43 -2.95
C LYS A 43 22.24 -4.81 -3.54
N LEU A 44 21.24 -5.68 -3.66
CA LEU A 44 21.41 -7.01 -4.24
C LEU A 44 21.91 -6.95 -5.69
N SER A 45 21.39 -6.01 -6.50
CA SER A 45 21.87 -5.83 -7.87
C SER A 45 23.32 -5.35 -7.94
N ILE A 46 23.75 -4.49 -7.02
CA ILE A 46 25.15 -4.04 -6.92
C ILE A 46 26.06 -5.21 -6.53
N ILE A 47 25.69 -5.96 -5.47
CA ILE A 47 26.46 -7.12 -5.03
C ILE A 47 26.59 -8.14 -6.15
N ARG A 48 25.49 -8.43 -6.88
CA ARG A 48 25.51 -9.33 -8.04
C ARG A 48 26.45 -8.84 -9.14
N GLY A 49 26.40 -7.55 -9.46
CA GLY A 49 27.31 -6.96 -10.44
C GLY A 49 28.77 -7.05 -10.01
N GLU A 50 29.05 -6.90 -8.72
CA GLU A 50 30.40 -6.99 -8.17
C GLU A 50 30.94 -8.43 -8.11
N VAL A 51 30.09 -9.40 -7.75
CA VAL A 51 30.45 -10.84 -7.73
C VAL A 51 30.80 -11.36 -9.12
N LEU A 52 30.10 -10.89 -10.17
CA LEU A 52 30.31 -11.30 -11.55
C LEU A 52 31.41 -10.49 -12.26
N CYS A 53 31.96 -9.45 -11.63
CA CYS A 53 32.95 -8.59 -12.27
C CYS A 53 34.35 -9.22 -12.22
N PRO A 54 35.04 -9.42 -13.36
CA PRO A 54 36.45 -9.77 -13.36
C PRO A 54 37.27 -8.61 -12.77
N ILE A 55 37.80 -8.84 -11.57
CA ILE A 55 38.49 -7.90 -10.67
C ILE A 55 39.26 -6.79 -11.40
N PRO A 56 38.76 -5.53 -11.40
CA PRO A 56 39.61 -4.36 -11.50
C PRO A 56 40.16 -4.02 -10.10
N LYS A 57 41.34 -3.38 -10.04
CA LYS A 57 42.17 -3.09 -8.83
C LYS A 57 41.54 -2.17 -7.76
N SER A 58 40.23 -2.23 -7.52
CA SER A 58 39.53 -1.41 -6.53
C SER A 58 39.40 -2.15 -5.18
N ASN A 59 39.62 -1.42 -4.08
CA ASN A 59 39.52 -1.95 -2.71
C ASN A 59 38.09 -2.39 -2.33
N LEU A 60 37.04 -1.92 -3.04
CA LEU A 60 35.65 -2.31 -2.76
C LEU A 60 35.44 -3.82 -2.97
N PHE A 61 36.05 -4.38 -4.02
CA PHE A 61 35.95 -5.82 -4.31
C PHE A 61 36.59 -6.69 -3.25
N LEU A 62 37.63 -6.20 -2.54
CA LEU A 62 38.21 -6.93 -1.40
C LEU A 62 37.18 -7.10 -0.28
N GLY A 63 36.27 -6.16 -0.07
CA GLY A 63 35.23 -6.24 0.95
C GLY A 63 34.19 -7.31 0.62
N ILE A 64 33.63 -7.30 -0.59
CA ILE A 64 32.62 -8.28 -1.02
C ILE A 64 33.25 -9.66 -1.18
N GLY A 65 34.42 -9.76 -1.81
CA GLY A 65 35.14 -11.02 -1.96
C GLY A 65 35.42 -11.70 -0.62
N ARG A 66 35.68 -10.92 0.44
CA ARG A 66 35.85 -11.44 1.81
C ARG A 66 34.59 -12.09 2.38
N MET A 67 33.40 -11.61 2.02
CA MET A 67 32.15 -12.19 2.51
C MET A 67 31.87 -13.59 1.95
N TYR A 68 32.49 -13.92 0.82
CA TYR A 68 32.25 -15.16 0.08
C TYR A 68 33.51 -15.99 -0.13
N ILE A 69 34.52 -15.81 0.74
CA ILE A 69 35.72 -16.66 0.75
C ILE A 69 35.26 -18.13 0.81
N ASP A 70 35.85 -18.97 -0.04
CA ASP A 70 35.56 -20.41 -0.17
C ASP A 70 34.14 -20.77 -0.65
N THR A 71 33.30 -19.79 -1.00
CA THR A 71 31.97 -20.05 -1.57
C THR A 71 32.05 -20.09 -3.09
N SER A 72 31.45 -21.11 -3.72
CA SER A 72 31.44 -21.18 -5.19
C SER A 72 30.60 -20.06 -5.80
N GLU A 73 31.02 -19.51 -6.95
CA GLU A 73 30.26 -18.46 -7.67
C GLU A 73 28.79 -18.85 -7.87
N LYS A 74 28.54 -20.11 -8.23
CA LYS A 74 27.19 -20.65 -8.42
C LYS A 74 26.33 -20.57 -7.16
N GLU A 75 26.92 -20.87 -6.00
CA GLU A 75 26.23 -20.81 -4.73
C GLU A 75 25.94 -19.37 -4.29
N ILE A 76 26.90 -18.45 -4.50
CA ILE A 76 26.68 -17.01 -4.26
C ILE A 76 25.52 -16.51 -5.14
N CYS A 77 25.56 -16.82 -6.44
CA CYS A 77 24.51 -16.44 -7.38
C CYS A 77 23.15 -16.98 -6.95
N ARG A 78 23.07 -18.24 -6.51
CA ARG A 78 21.82 -18.83 -6.00
C ARG A 78 21.29 -18.08 -4.78
N VAL A 79 22.14 -17.80 -3.80
CA VAL A 79 21.75 -17.04 -2.59
C VAL A 79 21.25 -15.64 -2.96
N LEU A 80 21.90 -14.98 -3.91
CA LEU A 80 21.48 -13.67 -4.40
C LEU A 80 20.16 -13.74 -5.17
N ASP A 81 19.94 -14.78 -5.96
CA ASP A 81 18.71 -15.02 -6.71
C ASP A 81 17.54 -15.26 -5.75
N ASP A 82 17.69 -16.17 -4.78
CA ASP A 82 16.68 -16.46 -3.76
C ASP A 82 16.34 -15.18 -2.95
N ALA A 83 17.36 -14.39 -2.57
CA ALA A 83 17.17 -13.14 -1.84
C ALA A 83 16.48 -12.06 -2.68
N THR A 84 16.75 -12.03 -3.99
CA THR A 84 16.13 -11.10 -4.94
C THR A 84 14.67 -11.46 -5.15
N GLU A 85 14.37 -12.73 -5.42
CA GLU A 85 13.02 -13.24 -5.59
C GLU A 85 12.14 -12.98 -4.36
N LEU A 86 12.67 -13.26 -3.16
CA LEU A 86 11.94 -12.99 -1.93
C LEU A 86 11.63 -11.49 -1.77
N ALA A 87 12.58 -10.62 -2.10
CA ALA A 87 12.41 -9.18 -2.01
C ALA A 87 11.42 -8.64 -3.06
N THR A 88 11.45 -9.14 -4.30
CA THR A 88 10.48 -8.76 -5.35
C THR A 88 9.08 -9.21 -4.99
N ASN A 89 8.89 -10.46 -4.55
CA ASN A 89 7.58 -10.97 -4.15
C ASN A 89 6.99 -10.17 -2.98
N THR A 90 7.84 -9.81 -2.00
CA THR A 90 7.41 -8.96 -0.87
C THR A 90 7.02 -7.57 -1.34
N LEU A 91 7.80 -6.97 -2.25
CA LEU A 91 7.54 -5.64 -2.80
C LEU A 91 6.22 -5.61 -3.59
N GLU A 92 5.96 -6.60 -4.43
CA GLU A 92 4.73 -6.71 -5.21
C GLU A 92 3.51 -6.84 -4.29
N LEU A 93 3.58 -7.72 -3.29
CA LEU A 93 2.51 -7.91 -2.32
C LEU A 93 2.21 -6.61 -1.53
N LEU A 94 3.23 -5.86 -1.14
CA LEU A 94 3.05 -4.56 -0.49
C LEU A 94 2.42 -3.53 -1.44
N LYS A 95 2.85 -3.47 -2.71
CA LYS A 95 2.28 -2.57 -3.72
C LYS A 95 0.80 -2.87 -3.98
N VAL A 96 0.43 -4.14 -4.11
CA VAL A 96 -0.97 -4.58 -4.27
C VAL A 96 -1.82 -4.20 -3.05
N ARG A 97 -1.30 -4.37 -1.83
CA ARG A 97 -2.01 -3.95 -0.61
C ARG A 97 -2.22 -2.44 -0.58
N LEU A 98 -1.21 -1.66 -0.96
CA LEU A 98 -1.29 -0.21 -0.99
C LEU A 98 -2.26 0.30 -2.05
N THR A 99 -2.26 -0.30 -3.24
CA THR A 99 -3.18 0.07 -4.32
C THR A 99 -4.64 -0.21 -3.93
N ASN A 100 -4.91 -1.34 -3.28
CA ASN A 100 -6.24 -1.68 -2.78
C ASN A 100 -6.72 -0.66 -1.75
N VAL A 101 -5.89 -0.32 -0.76
CA VAL A 101 -6.24 0.69 0.26
C VAL A 101 -6.48 2.05 -0.40
N THR A 102 -5.63 2.46 -1.34
CA THR A 102 -5.74 3.74 -2.05
C THR A 102 -7.01 3.78 -2.90
N CYS A 103 -7.34 2.70 -3.61
CA CYS A 103 -8.57 2.56 -4.39
C CYS A 103 -9.81 2.73 -3.48
N CYS A 104 -9.85 2.05 -2.34
CA CYS A 104 -10.94 2.19 -1.37
C CYS A 104 -11.08 3.63 -0.86
N ILE A 105 -9.97 4.34 -0.60
CA ILE A 105 -10.01 5.76 -0.17
C ILE A 105 -10.59 6.66 -1.26
N VAL A 106 -10.15 6.49 -2.51
CA VAL A 106 -10.64 7.26 -3.66
C VAL A 106 -12.13 7.00 -3.88
N MET A 107 -12.55 5.74 -3.82
CA MET A 107 -13.94 5.34 -4.02
C MET A 107 -14.84 5.85 -2.89
N LYS A 108 -14.42 5.78 -1.61
CA LYS A 108 -15.13 6.42 -0.49
C LYS A 108 -15.30 7.93 -0.71
N SER A 109 -14.25 8.58 -1.20
CA SER A 109 -14.27 10.03 -1.46
C SER A 109 -15.18 10.39 -2.65
N TYR A 110 -15.25 9.54 -3.66
CA TYR A 110 -16.16 9.67 -4.81
C TYR A 110 -17.62 9.51 -4.37
N VAL A 111 -17.95 8.42 -3.69
CA VAL A 111 -19.29 8.15 -3.15
C VAL A 111 -19.76 9.29 -2.24
N LYS A 112 -18.90 9.76 -1.33
CA LYS A 112 -19.22 10.88 -0.44
C LYS A 112 -19.51 12.19 -1.20
N ARG A 113 -18.76 12.47 -2.28
CA ARG A 113 -19.02 13.64 -3.12
C ARG A 113 -20.34 13.51 -3.87
N ASN A 114 -20.58 12.37 -4.52
CA ASN A 114 -21.84 12.11 -5.23
C ASN A 114 -23.05 12.21 -4.31
N ARG A 115 -22.97 11.66 -3.10
CA ARG A 115 -24.04 11.77 -2.09
C ARG A 115 -24.33 13.22 -1.73
N LYS A 116 -23.29 14.05 -1.52
CA LYS A 116 -23.46 15.49 -1.23
C LYS A 116 -24.07 16.25 -2.41
N SER A 117 -23.59 16.00 -3.63
CA SER A 117 -24.13 16.61 -4.84
C SER A 117 -25.58 16.24 -5.07
N PHE A 118 -25.96 14.99 -4.78
CA PHE A 118 -27.33 14.54 -4.85
C PHE A 118 -28.22 15.23 -3.81
N GLN A 119 -27.79 15.32 -2.55
CA GLN A 119 -28.54 16.03 -1.50
C GLN A 119 -28.74 17.52 -1.83
N ALA A 120 -27.72 18.18 -2.42
CA ALA A 120 -27.83 19.57 -2.84
C ALA A 120 -28.80 19.77 -4.02
N ASN A 121 -28.90 18.77 -4.91
CA ASN A 121 -29.69 18.82 -6.13
C ASN A 121 -30.99 18.03 -6.06
N GLU A 122 -31.36 17.50 -4.88
CA GLU A 122 -32.44 16.52 -4.71
C GLU A 122 -33.78 17.01 -5.28
N LYS A 123 -34.05 18.32 -5.17
CA LYS A 123 -35.26 18.99 -5.69
C LYS A 123 -35.37 18.98 -7.23
N PHE A 124 -34.28 18.75 -7.94
CA PHE A 124 -34.25 18.74 -9.41
C PHE A 124 -34.40 17.34 -10.01
N PHE A 125 -34.26 16.28 -9.22
CA PHE A 125 -34.37 14.90 -9.70
C PHE A 125 -35.83 14.46 -9.78
N VAL A 126 -36.19 13.82 -10.90
CA VAL A 126 -37.49 13.14 -11.03
C VAL A 126 -37.44 11.81 -10.27
N LYS A 127 -38.57 11.36 -9.69
CA LYS A 127 -38.64 10.14 -8.84
C LYS A 127 -37.91 8.89 -9.39
N PRO A 128 -38.00 8.50 -10.68
CA PRO A 128 -37.29 7.32 -11.17
C PRO A 128 -35.76 7.50 -11.18
N GLU A 129 -35.28 8.68 -11.54
CA GLU A 129 -33.84 8.99 -11.54
C GLU A 129 -33.26 8.95 -10.12
N LYS A 130 -34.02 9.47 -9.14
CA LYS A 130 -33.67 9.38 -7.72
C LYS A 130 -33.49 7.93 -7.26
N LYS A 131 -34.41 7.03 -7.63
CA LYS A 131 -34.31 5.61 -7.25
C LYS A 131 -33.10 4.94 -7.88
N LEU A 132 -32.84 5.20 -9.17
CA LEU A 132 -31.68 4.66 -9.88
C LEU A 132 -30.37 5.16 -9.27
N PHE A 133 -30.28 6.45 -8.97
CA PHE A 133 -29.08 7.06 -8.39
C PHE A 133 -28.76 6.50 -6.99
N LEU A 134 -29.78 6.39 -6.12
CA LEU A 134 -29.61 5.80 -4.80
C LEU A 134 -29.21 4.32 -4.88
N SER A 135 -29.75 3.57 -5.84
CA SER A 135 -29.34 2.18 -6.10
C SER A 135 -27.86 2.09 -6.50
N ASN A 136 -27.41 2.96 -7.40
CA ASN A 136 -26.01 2.98 -7.84
C ASN A 136 -25.06 3.39 -6.71
N ILE A 137 -25.45 4.36 -5.87
CA ILE A 137 -24.68 4.69 -4.66
C ILE A 137 -24.61 3.50 -3.70
N GLY A 138 -25.72 2.80 -3.48
CA GLY A 138 -25.74 1.61 -2.61
C GLY A 138 -24.77 0.54 -3.08
N LEU A 139 -24.79 0.19 -4.38
CA LEU A 139 -23.85 -0.77 -4.96
C LEU A 139 -22.38 -0.34 -4.82
N LEU A 140 -22.10 0.97 -4.95
CA LEU A 140 -20.75 1.50 -4.75
C LEU A 140 -20.33 1.49 -3.27
N GLU A 141 -21.27 1.63 -2.33
CA GLU A 141 -20.99 1.54 -0.89
C GLU A 141 -20.72 0.10 -0.46
N ASP A 142 -21.45 -0.85 -1.02
CA ASP A 142 -21.25 -2.29 -0.79
C ASP A 142 -19.89 -2.76 -1.33
N ALA A 143 -19.46 -2.24 -2.49
CA ALA A 143 -18.15 -2.56 -3.08
C ALA A 143 -16.94 -2.04 -2.27
N VAL A 144 -17.17 -1.13 -1.32
CA VAL A 144 -16.13 -0.37 -0.61
C VAL A 144 -16.02 -0.75 0.88
N THR A 145 -16.95 -1.57 1.36
CA THR A 145 -17.03 -2.06 2.74
C THR A 145 -16.21 -3.33 2.90
#